data_AF-A0A550CKZ5-F1
#
_entry.id   AF-A0A550CKZ5-F1
#
_cell.length_a   1.000
_cell.length_b   1.000
_cell.length_c   1.000
_cell.angle_alpha   90.00
_cell.angle_beta   90.00
_cell.angle_gamma   90.00
#
_symmetry.space_group_name_H-M   'P 1'
#
loop_
_entity.id
_entity.type
_entity.pdbx_description
1 polymer ?
#
loop_
_entity_poly.entity_id
_entity_poly.type
_entity_poly.pdbx_seq_one_letter_code
_entity_poly.pdbx_strand_id
1 'polypeptide(L)'
;MSASTTRPMRDRVAEFVTALQDEIVGAFERLDPESPPFKRDSWLRAKGGSGRSCVFATPEIDPATVGPNERPSVLEKAGVNVSVVHGTLPGPAIRQMRGDHQSMPLPEDLPGGLPFFAAGISLVIHPRNPHAPTTHANYRYFEICEHSTEGSEEPGKLLAWWFGGGSDLTPNYLYEEDAEHFHKTIKSHIEPHGSALYPALKKWCDEYFYIPHRGEARGIGGIFFDDLNSGKHLKIPLPEGRDGDNTLRPYSQEECFQFLQAAGKSFIPSYLPILERRYKAPSTPLQRRWQLVRRGRYVEFNLIYDRGTKFGLMTPEARVESILMSLPETVRWEYMTELGGEGTEEGKLMDAVKNVREWV
;
A
#
# COMPACT_ATOMS: atom_id res chain seq x y z
N MET A 1 -5.43 9.48 33.10
CA MET A 1 -4.32 8.97 32.26
C MET A 1 -4.74 7.61 31.77
N SER A 2 -5.00 7.47 30.46
CA SER A 2 -5.62 6.30 29.84
C SER A 2 -4.67 5.11 29.82
N ALA A 3 -5.14 3.91 30.18
CA ALA A 3 -4.40 2.65 30.27
C ALA A 3 -3.81 2.12 28.94
N SER A 4 -3.82 2.90 27.86
CA SER A 4 -3.41 2.49 26.51
C SER A 4 -1.88 2.52 26.27
N THR A 5 -1.10 3.23 27.08
CA THR A 5 0.34 3.48 26.82
C THR A 5 1.28 2.42 27.39
N THR A 6 0.77 1.35 28.01
CA THR A 6 1.60 0.32 28.67
C THR A 6 1.97 -0.86 27.78
N ARG A 7 1.33 -1.03 26.61
CA ARG A 7 1.64 -2.13 25.67
C ARG A 7 2.74 -1.73 24.68
N PRO A 8 3.69 -2.63 24.36
CA PRO A 8 4.72 -2.39 23.35
C PRO A 8 4.14 -1.93 22.00
N MET A 9 4.86 -1.05 21.31
CA MET A 9 4.42 -0.51 20.01
C MET A 9 4.17 -1.63 18.98
N ARG A 10 5.04 -2.65 18.95
CA ARG A 10 4.89 -3.83 18.07
C ARG A 10 3.52 -4.51 18.18
N ASP A 11 3.00 -4.66 19.40
CA ASP A 11 1.73 -5.34 19.65
C ASP A 11 0.56 -4.46 19.25
N ARG A 12 0.64 -3.16 19.55
CA ARG A 12 -0.37 -2.17 19.16
C ARG A 12 -0.48 -2.03 17.65
N VAL A 13 0.65 -2.07 16.93
CA VAL A 13 0.63 -2.06 15.46
C VAL A 13 0.06 -3.36 14.92
N ALA A 14 0.48 -4.53 15.43
CA ALA A 14 -0.04 -5.82 15.00
C ALA A 14 -1.56 -5.93 15.17
N GLU A 15 -2.09 -5.47 16.31
CA GLU A 15 -3.53 -5.38 16.57
C GLU A 15 -4.21 -4.42 15.57
N PHE A 16 -3.66 -3.22 15.39
CA PHE A 16 -4.23 -2.22 14.49
C PHE A 16 -4.32 -2.72 13.04
N VAL A 17 -3.25 -3.28 12.47
CA VAL A 17 -3.26 -3.74 11.08
C VAL A 17 -4.21 -4.93 10.87
N THR A 18 -4.35 -5.78 11.89
CA THR A 18 -5.30 -6.92 11.87
C THR A 18 -6.74 -6.42 11.90
N ALA A 19 -7.06 -5.48 12.79
CA ALA A 19 -8.38 -4.86 12.86
C ALA A 19 -8.74 -4.10 11.58
N LEU A 20 -7.77 -3.36 11.01
CA LEU A 20 -7.95 -2.64 9.75
C LEU A 20 -8.22 -3.60 8.58
N GLN A 21 -7.55 -4.77 8.55
CA GLN A 21 -7.85 -5.80 7.55
C GLN A 21 -9.28 -6.31 7.67
N ASP A 22 -9.77 -6.60 8.88
CA ASP A 22 -11.15 -7.06 9.08
C ASP A 22 -12.17 -5.99 8.67
N GLU A 23 -11.88 -4.71 8.98
CA GLU A 23 -12.73 -3.59 8.59
C GLU A 23 -12.82 -3.44 7.07
N ILE A 24 -11.67 -3.46 6.37
CA ILE A 24 -11.58 -3.32 4.92
C ILE A 24 -12.23 -4.50 4.20
N VAL A 25 -11.91 -5.74 4.61
CA VAL A 25 -12.50 -6.95 4.00
C VAL A 25 -14.01 -6.95 4.23
N GLY A 26 -14.46 -6.64 5.44
CA GLY A 26 -15.88 -6.54 5.75
C GLY A 26 -16.60 -5.46 4.94
N ALA A 27 -15.94 -4.34 4.63
CA ALA A 27 -16.50 -3.30 3.77
C ALA A 27 -16.73 -3.79 2.33
N PHE A 28 -15.77 -4.53 1.75
CA PHE A 28 -15.94 -5.14 0.43
C PHE A 28 -17.01 -6.23 0.40
N GLU A 29 -17.09 -7.08 1.43
CA GLU A 29 -18.13 -8.11 1.55
C GLU A 29 -19.53 -7.50 1.71
N ARG A 30 -19.66 -6.36 2.41
CA ARG A 30 -20.93 -5.61 2.50
C ARG A 30 -21.33 -4.93 1.19
N LEU A 31 -20.36 -4.50 0.39
CA LEU A 31 -20.62 -3.88 -0.91
C LEU A 31 -21.18 -4.89 -1.92
N ASP A 32 -20.74 -6.15 -1.85
CA ASP A 32 -21.11 -7.21 -2.79
C ASP A 32 -21.53 -8.51 -2.10
N PRO A 33 -22.66 -8.52 -1.36
CA PRO A 33 -23.04 -9.64 -0.48
C PRO A 33 -23.45 -10.92 -1.21
N GLU A 34 -23.68 -10.85 -2.52
CA GLU A 34 -24.02 -12.03 -3.35
C GLU A 34 -22.77 -12.72 -3.91
N SER A 35 -21.60 -12.08 -3.83
CA SER A 35 -20.33 -12.70 -4.20
C SER A 35 -19.79 -13.60 -3.08
N PRO A 36 -18.94 -14.59 -3.39
CA PRO A 36 -18.28 -15.39 -2.37
C PRO A 36 -17.49 -14.52 -1.38
N PRO A 37 -17.41 -14.90 -0.09
CA PRO A 37 -16.60 -14.16 0.87
C PRO A 37 -15.11 -14.25 0.52
N PHE A 38 -14.31 -13.33 1.06
CA PHE A 38 -12.85 -13.41 0.92
C PHE A 38 -12.34 -14.70 1.57
N LYS A 39 -11.48 -15.44 0.84
CA LYS A 39 -10.73 -16.55 1.42
C LYS A 39 -9.74 -15.98 2.43
N ARG A 40 -9.85 -16.41 3.68
CA ARG A 40 -8.95 -16.05 4.79
C ARG A 40 -7.99 -17.20 5.02
N ASP A 41 -6.71 -16.98 4.75
CA ASP A 41 -5.65 -17.99 4.87
C ASP A 41 -4.57 -17.52 5.87
N SER A 42 -4.57 -18.12 7.05
CA SER A 42 -3.59 -17.85 8.11
C SER A 42 -2.39 -18.77 7.99
N TRP A 43 -1.20 -18.24 8.19
CA TRP A 43 0.05 -18.97 8.03
C TRP A 43 1.11 -18.56 9.06
N LEU A 44 2.08 -19.45 9.27
CA LEU A 44 3.23 -19.27 10.15
C LEU A 44 4.52 -19.37 9.31
N ARG A 45 5.58 -18.64 9.70
CA ARG A 45 6.92 -18.82 9.11
C ARG A 45 7.76 -19.72 10.00
N ALA A 46 8.56 -20.58 9.37
CA ALA A 46 9.54 -21.40 10.07
C ALA A 46 10.54 -20.57 10.89
N LYS A 47 10.91 -19.37 10.41
CA LYS A 47 11.88 -18.47 11.04
C LYS A 47 11.27 -17.43 11.99
N GLY A 48 9.99 -17.57 12.34
CA GLY A 48 9.28 -16.66 13.24
C GLY A 48 8.32 -15.71 12.51
N GLY A 49 7.20 -15.44 13.17
CA GLY A 49 6.11 -14.62 12.68
C GLY A 49 4.98 -15.38 12.01
N SER A 50 3.94 -14.63 11.70
CA SER A 50 2.68 -15.11 11.14
C SER A 50 2.11 -14.10 10.14
N GLY A 51 1.04 -14.50 9.47
CA GLY A 51 0.24 -13.59 8.66
C GLY A 51 -1.13 -14.16 8.36
N ARG A 52 -2.00 -13.29 7.84
CA ARG A 52 -3.33 -13.65 7.34
C ARG A 52 -3.49 -13.03 5.96
N SER A 53 -3.61 -13.87 4.94
CA SER A 53 -3.90 -13.42 3.58
C SER A 53 -5.41 -13.48 3.36
N CYS A 54 -6.05 -12.34 3.14
CA CYS A 54 -7.46 -12.30 2.73
C CYS A 54 -7.50 -12.04 1.23
N VAL A 55 -7.92 -13.04 0.44
CA VAL A 55 -7.90 -12.96 -1.03
C VAL A 55 -9.28 -13.22 -1.62
N PHE A 56 -9.58 -12.53 -2.71
CA PHE A 56 -10.79 -12.71 -3.50
C PHE A 56 -10.40 -12.82 -4.97
N ALA A 57 -10.98 -13.80 -5.65
CA ALA A 57 -10.94 -13.92 -7.09
C ALA A 57 -12.16 -14.73 -7.54
N THR A 58 -12.82 -14.30 -8.60
CA THR A 58 -13.89 -15.08 -9.23
C THR A 58 -13.69 -15.08 -10.73
N PRO A 59 -13.91 -16.22 -11.40
CA PRO A 59 -13.75 -16.30 -12.85
C PRO A 59 -14.65 -15.30 -13.56
N GLU A 60 -14.30 -14.96 -14.80
CA GLU A 60 -15.21 -14.24 -15.67
C GLU A 60 -16.45 -15.09 -15.95
N ILE A 61 -17.61 -14.46 -15.83
CA ILE A 61 -18.89 -15.10 -16.08
C ILE A 61 -19.16 -14.98 -17.59
N ASP A 62 -19.24 -16.11 -18.29
CA ASP A 62 -19.68 -16.14 -19.68
C ASP A 62 -21.21 -16.14 -19.73
N PRO A 63 -21.86 -15.05 -20.22
CA PRO A 63 -23.31 -14.94 -20.29
C PRO A 63 -23.98 -16.07 -21.09
N ALA A 64 -23.24 -16.76 -21.97
CA ALA A 64 -23.75 -17.89 -22.73
C ALA A 64 -23.85 -19.19 -21.89
N THR A 65 -23.19 -19.25 -20.74
CA THR A 65 -23.06 -20.48 -19.93
C THR A 65 -23.70 -20.39 -18.55
N VAL A 66 -24.10 -19.19 -18.12
CA VAL A 66 -24.64 -18.95 -16.78
C VAL A 66 -26.13 -18.60 -16.79
N GLY A 67 -26.80 -18.87 -15.67
CA GLY A 67 -28.23 -18.62 -15.53
C GLY A 67 -28.58 -17.12 -15.61
N PRO A 68 -29.85 -16.77 -15.89
CA PRO A 68 -30.31 -15.39 -16.08
C PRO A 68 -30.14 -14.48 -14.84
N ASN A 69 -29.82 -15.07 -13.68
CA ASN A 69 -29.66 -14.36 -12.41
C ASN A 69 -28.18 -14.25 -11.98
N GLU A 70 -27.23 -14.78 -12.76
CA GLU A 70 -25.81 -14.62 -12.46
C GLU A 70 -25.31 -13.27 -12.94
N ARG A 71 -24.68 -12.52 -12.04
CA ARG A 71 -24.07 -11.23 -12.33
C ARG A 71 -22.58 -11.25 -12.04
N PRO A 72 -21.77 -10.49 -12.77
CA PRO A 72 -20.36 -10.32 -12.43
C PRO A 72 -20.22 -9.72 -11.03
N SER A 73 -19.25 -10.23 -10.29
CA SER A 73 -18.78 -9.65 -9.03
C SER A 73 -18.21 -8.25 -9.23
N VAL A 74 -18.30 -7.41 -8.21
CA VAL A 74 -17.75 -6.04 -8.21
C VAL A 74 -16.23 -6.05 -8.42
N LEU A 75 -15.57 -6.96 -7.71
CA LEU A 75 -14.13 -7.15 -7.76
C LEU A 75 -13.79 -8.27 -8.75
N GLU A 76 -12.70 -8.11 -9.50
CA GLU A 76 -12.15 -9.22 -10.27
C GLU A 76 -11.17 -10.01 -9.42
N LYS A 77 -10.22 -9.29 -8.83
CA LYS A 77 -9.22 -9.84 -7.94
C LYS A 77 -8.91 -8.82 -6.86
N ALA A 78 -8.77 -9.28 -5.62
CA ALA A 78 -8.35 -8.44 -4.52
C ALA A 78 -7.54 -9.25 -3.53
N GLY A 79 -6.61 -8.58 -2.86
CA GLY A 79 -6.09 -9.11 -1.61
C GLY A 79 -5.79 -8.01 -0.62
N VAL A 80 -5.96 -8.38 0.64
CA VAL A 80 -5.72 -7.55 1.81
C VAL A 80 -4.93 -8.46 2.75
N ASN A 81 -3.61 -8.29 2.80
CA ASN A 81 -2.71 -9.19 3.49
C ASN A 81 -2.10 -8.50 4.71
N VAL A 82 -2.13 -9.18 5.85
CA VAL A 82 -1.42 -8.79 7.08
C VAL A 82 -0.25 -9.73 7.28
N SER A 83 0.88 -9.18 7.70
CA SER A 83 2.06 -9.93 8.11
C SER A 83 2.64 -9.33 9.38
N VAL A 84 2.98 -10.19 10.34
CA VAL A 84 3.65 -9.85 11.59
C VAL A 84 4.85 -10.77 11.70
N VAL A 85 6.02 -10.28 11.28
CA VAL A 85 7.23 -11.07 11.13
C VAL A 85 8.32 -10.60 12.07
N HIS A 86 9.09 -11.54 12.59
CA HIS A 86 10.26 -11.27 13.41
C HIS A 86 11.36 -12.26 13.08
N GLY A 87 12.60 -11.92 13.41
CA GLY A 87 13.75 -12.76 13.16
C GLY A 87 15.04 -11.97 13.32
N THR A 88 16.10 -12.40 12.64
CA THR A 88 17.42 -11.77 12.72
C THR A 88 17.79 -11.17 11.37
N LEU A 89 18.10 -9.87 11.33
CA LEU A 89 18.67 -9.20 10.17
C LEU A 89 20.18 -9.44 10.13
N PRO A 90 20.73 -10.01 9.05
CA PRO A 90 22.17 -10.18 8.90
C PRO A 90 22.85 -8.83 8.59
N GLY A 91 24.12 -8.69 8.96
CA GLY A 91 24.91 -7.46 8.75
C GLY A 91 24.85 -6.86 7.34
N PRO A 92 24.93 -7.65 6.25
CA PRO A 92 24.76 -7.13 4.89
C PRO A 92 23.39 -6.48 4.63
N ALA A 93 22.31 -7.03 5.19
CA ALA A 93 20.97 -6.46 5.03
C ALA A 93 20.84 -5.13 5.79
N ILE A 94 21.41 -5.04 7.00
CA ILE A 94 21.47 -3.80 7.78
C ILE A 94 22.21 -2.70 7.01
N ARG A 95 23.37 -3.03 6.42
CA ARG A 95 24.16 -2.08 5.61
C ARG A 95 23.38 -1.59 4.37
N GLN A 96 22.66 -2.50 3.71
CA GLN A 96 21.83 -2.14 2.55
C GLN A 96 20.67 -1.23 2.95
N MET A 97 19.93 -1.57 4.00
CA MET A 97 18.75 -0.82 4.45
C MET A 97 19.12 0.60 4.93
N ARG A 98 20.30 0.77 5.53
CA ARG A 98 20.75 2.08 6.02
C ARG A 98 20.88 3.16 4.93
N GLY A 99 21.06 2.77 3.66
CA GLY A 99 21.09 3.73 2.55
C GLY A 99 19.84 4.61 2.51
N ASP A 100 18.70 4.04 2.87
CA ASP A 100 17.39 4.70 2.92
C ASP A 100 16.88 4.95 4.36
N HIS A 101 17.53 4.35 5.37
CA HIS A 101 17.14 4.42 6.79
C HIS A 101 18.30 4.86 7.68
N GLN A 102 18.55 6.16 7.75
CA GLN A 102 19.75 6.71 8.41
C GLN A 102 19.79 6.48 9.92
N SER A 103 18.64 6.19 10.54
CA SER A 103 18.51 5.85 11.96
C SER A 103 19.05 4.45 12.31
N MET A 104 19.30 3.58 11.31
CA MET A 104 19.79 2.23 11.57
C MET A 104 21.23 2.22 12.09
N PRO A 105 21.53 1.39 13.12
CA PRO A 105 22.89 1.26 13.64
C PRO A 105 23.82 0.61 12.61
N LEU A 106 25.09 1.03 12.58
CA LEU A 106 26.18 0.30 11.95
C LEU A 106 27.18 -0.13 13.01
N PRO A 107 27.01 -1.30 13.63
CA PRO A 107 28.10 -1.85 14.43
C PRO A 107 29.15 -2.42 13.48
N GLU A 108 30.41 -2.14 13.78
CA GLU A 108 31.57 -2.54 12.98
C GLU A 108 31.72 -4.08 12.92
N ASP A 109 31.20 -4.80 13.94
CA ASP A 109 31.13 -6.26 14.01
C ASP A 109 29.78 -6.76 14.55
N LEU A 110 28.92 -7.30 13.68
CA LEU A 110 27.69 -8.04 14.04
C LEU A 110 27.73 -9.46 13.47
N PRO A 111 28.56 -10.37 14.00
CA PRO A 111 28.61 -11.75 13.50
C PRO A 111 27.27 -12.48 13.63
N GLY A 112 26.43 -12.08 14.60
CA GLY A 112 25.11 -12.68 14.86
C GLY A 112 23.91 -11.92 14.28
N GLY A 113 24.11 -10.77 13.61
CA GLY A 113 23.00 -9.90 13.19
C GLY A 113 22.23 -9.27 14.35
N LEU A 114 21.13 -8.56 14.04
CA LEU A 114 20.26 -7.91 15.03
C LEU A 114 18.82 -8.43 14.94
N PRO A 115 18.12 -8.66 16.06
CA PRO A 115 16.70 -8.93 16.06
C PRO A 115 15.90 -7.80 15.40
N PHE A 116 14.94 -8.17 14.57
CA PHE A 116 13.99 -7.24 13.97
C PHE A 116 12.55 -7.71 14.16
N PHE A 117 11.66 -6.75 14.07
CA PHE A 117 10.21 -6.96 13.98
C PHE A 117 9.66 -6.09 12.85
N ALA A 118 8.71 -6.62 12.09
CA ALA A 118 7.93 -5.87 11.12
C ALA A 118 6.47 -6.33 11.15
N ALA A 119 5.56 -5.37 11.26
CA ALA A 119 4.14 -5.62 11.12
C ALA A 119 3.55 -4.68 10.07
N GLY A 120 2.67 -5.18 9.22
CA GLY A 120 2.03 -4.34 8.23
C GLY A 120 0.83 -4.98 7.55
N ILE A 121 0.02 -4.11 6.95
CA ILE A 121 -1.04 -4.45 6.01
C ILE A 121 -0.61 -3.99 4.61
N SER A 122 -0.88 -4.82 3.61
CA SER A 122 -0.68 -4.49 2.20
C SER A 122 -1.88 -4.98 1.41
N LEU A 123 -2.44 -4.12 0.55
CA LEU A 123 -3.60 -4.46 -0.25
C LEU A 123 -3.48 -3.96 -1.68
N VAL A 124 -4.07 -4.73 -2.60
CA VAL A 124 -4.30 -4.34 -3.98
C VAL A 124 -5.68 -4.82 -4.39
N ILE A 125 -6.47 -3.91 -4.95
CA ILE A 125 -7.85 -4.17 -5.36
C ILE A 125 -7.97 -3.89 -6.85
N HIS A 126 -8.37 -4.89 -7.62
CA HIS A 126 -8.67 -4.78 -9.04
C HIS A 126 -10.18 -4.96 -9.25
N PRO A 127 -10.94 -3.85 -9.39
CA PRO A 127 -12.34 -3.92 -9.81
C PRO A 127 -12.48 -4.55 -11.19
N ARG A 128 -13.63 -5.17 -11.42
CA ARG A 128 -13.95 -5.77 -12.72
C ARG A 128 -14.31 -4.69 -13.74
N ASN A 129 -15.12 -3.71 -13.36
CA ASN A 129 -15.57 -2.64 -14.24
C ASN A 129 -14.40 -1.71 -14.65
N PRO A 130 -14.17 -1.43 -15.95
CA PRO A 130 -13.13 -0.52 -16.42
C PRO A 130 -13.17 0.88 -15.81
N HIS A 131 -14.36 1.36 -15.43
CA HIS A 131 -14.56 2.68 -14.85
C HIS A 131 -14.18 2.75 -13.37
N ALA A 132 -14.08 1.60 -12.69
CA ALA A 132 -13.67 1.53 -11.30
C ALA A 132 -12.13 1.39 -11.22
N PRO A 133 -11.44 2.30 -10.51
CA PRO A 133 -9.98 2.33 -10.47
C PRO A 133 -9.39 1.16 -9.67
N THR A 134 -8.23 0.67 -10.09
CA THR A 134 -7.39 -0.15 -9.20
C THR A 134 -6.89 0.74 -8.06
N THR A 135 -6.74 0.20 -6.86
CA THR A 135 -6.08 0.90 -5.75
C THR A 135 -5.10 0.00 -5.03
N HIS A 136 -4.08 0.62 -4.45
CA HIS A 136 -3.11 -0.01 -3.57
C HIS A 136 -3.03 0.78 -2.27
N ALA A 137 -2.80 0.07 -1.16
CA ALA A 137 -2.39 0.68 0.08
C ALA A 137 -1.44 -0.22 0.87
N ASN A 138 -0.52 0.39 1.60
CA ASN A 138 0.41 -0.28 2.50
C ASN A 138 0.57 0.55 3.77
N TYR A 139 0.56 -0.08 4.94
CA TYR A 139 0.88 0.58 6.21
C TYR A 139 1.68 -0.38 7.06
N ARG A 140 2.88 0.03 7.47
CA ARG A 140 3.83 -0.84 8.15
C ARG A 140 4.63 -0.13 9.23
N TYR A 141 5.11 -0.93 10.16
CA TYR A 141 6.04 -0.58 11.20
C TYR A 141 7.23 -1.54 11.15
N PHE A 142 8.42 -1.00 11.38
CA PHE A 142 9.65 -1.77 11.49
C PHE A 142 10.41 -1.34 12.73
N GLU A 143 11.02 -2.29 13.42
CA GLU A 143 11.96 -2.00 14.50
C GLU A 143 13.11 -3.01 14.58
N ILE A 144 14.21 -2.53 15.14
CA ILE A 144 15.43 -3.29 15.39
C ILE A 144 15.79 -3.11 16.85
N CYS A 145 16.11 -4.21 17.51
CA CYS A 145 16.48 -4.24 18.92
C CYS A 145 17.89 -4.82 19.10
N GLU A 146 18.46 -4.61 20.28
CA GLU A 146 19.52 -5.47 20.82
C GLU A 146 18.96 -6.89 21.06
N HIS A 147 19.86 -7.86 21.20
CA HIS A 147 19.47 -9.20 21.67
C HIS A 147 18.86 -9.11 23.06
N SER A 148 17.86 -9.94 23.35
CA SER A 148 17.29 -10.02 24.69
C SER A 148 18.32 -10.53 25.68
N THR A 149 18.19 -10.13 26.95
CA THR A 149 18.98 -10.72 28.03
C THR A 149 18.62 -12.19 28.20
N GLU A 150 19.59 -13.04 28.53
CA GLU A 150 19.36 -14.47 28.77
C GLU A 150 18.17 -14.70 29.72
N GLY A 151 17.20 -15.51 29.28
CA GLY A 151 15.98 -15.83 30.04
C GLY A 151 14.82 -14.86 29.89
N SER A 152 14.94 -13.79 29.08
CA SER A 152 13.83 -12.88 28.77
C SER A 152 13.17 -13.22 27.42
N GLU A 153 11.84 -13.31 27.43
CA GLU A 153 11.02 -13.34 26.20
C GLU A 153 10.78 -11.94 25.62
N GLU A 154 11.08 -10.88 26.38
CA GLU A 154 10.96 -9.51 25.89
C GLU A 154 12.12 -9.13 24.97
N PRO A 155 11.85 -8.33 23.92
CA PRO A 155 12.91 -7.82 23.06
C PRO A 155 13.93 -7.00 23.86
N GLY A 156 15.19 -7.05 23.40
CA GLY A 156 16.22 -6.14 23.93
C GLY A 156 15.91 -4.67 23.63
N LYS A 157 16.80 -3.80 24.08
CA LYS A 157 16.67 -2.35 23.91
C LYS A 157 16.44 -1.97 22.45
N LEU A 158 15.46 -1.09 22.21
CA LEU A 158 15.14 -0.56 20.89
C LEU A 158 16.31 0.28 20.34
N LEU A 159 16.81 -0.07 19.16
CA LEU A 159 17.93 0.61 18.48
C LEU A 159 17.45 1.57 17.40
N ALA A 160 16.51 1.13 16.56
CA ALA A 160 15.94 1.91 15.48
C ALA A 160 14.50 1.47 15.22
N TRP A 161 13.69 2.39 14.74
CA TRP A 161 12.30 2.13 14.33
C TRP A 161 11.88 3.14 13.28
N TRP A 162 10.92 2.75 12.45
CA TRP A 162 10.25 3.67 11.53
C TRP A 162 8.89 3.13 11.11
N PHE A 163 8.04 4.06 10.65
CA PHE A 163 6.81 3.77 9.95
C PHE A 163 6.97 4.03 8.45
N GLY A 164 6.22 3.29 7.65
CA GLY A 164 6.13 3.47 6.22
C GLY A 164 4.75 3.11 5.71
N GLY A 165 4.41 3.59 4.53
CA GLY A 165 3.13 3.28 3.93
C GLY A 165 2.69 4.25 2.86
N GLY A 166 1.40 4.23 2.58
CA GLY A 166 0.77 5.04 1.57
C GLY A 166 -0.48 4.40 1.00
N SER A 167 -1.19 5.17 0.20
CA SER A 167 -2.30 4.71 -0.62
C SER A 167 -2.26 5.45 -1.94
N ASP A 168 -2.60 4.76 -3.02
CA ASP A 168 -2.58 5.33 -4.36
C ASP A 168 -3.72 4.79 -5.24
N LEU A 169 -4.12 5.59 -6.23
CA LEU A 169 -5.23 5.32 -7.13
C LEU A 169 -4.76 5.17 -8.58
N THR A 170 -5.17 4.07 -9.21
CA THR A 170 -4.80 3.70 -10.58
C THR A 170 -6.06 3.53 -11.43
N PRO A 171 -6.66 4.63 -11.92
CA PRO A 171 -7.80 4.58 -12.83
C PRO A 171 -7.43 4.07 -14.23
N ASN A 172 -8.43 3.56 -14.96
CA ASN A 172 -8.32 3.34 -16.41
C ASN A 172 -8.95 4.49 -17.21
N TYR A 173 -9.95 5.15 -16.63
CA TYR A 173 -10.57 6.37 -17.15
C TYR A 173 -10.47 7.44 -16.08
N LEU A 174 -10.12 8.66 -16.48
CA LEU A 174 -10.00 9.77 -15.56
C LEU A 174 -11.38 10.35 -15.25
N TYR A 175 -11.73 10.36 -13.96
CA TYR A 175 -12.84 11.13 -13.40
C TYR A 175 -12.25 12.12 -12.40
N GLU A 176 -12.33 13.41 -12.70
CA GLU A 176 -11.70 14.45 -11.86
C GLU A 176 -12.32 14.46 -10.47
N GLU A 177 -13.64 14.24 -10.37
CA GLU A 177 -14.34 14.18 -9.09
C GLU A 177 -13.89 12.99 -8.21
N ASP A 178 -13.41 11.89 -8.81
CA ASP A 178 -12.89 10.74 -8.05
C ASP A 178 -11.46 11.02 -7.59
N ALA A 179 -10.66 11.66 -8.43
CA ALA A 179 -9.31 12.09 -8.10
C ALA A 179 -9.32 13.09 -6.95
N GLU A 180 -10.14 14.13 -7.04
CA GLU A 180 -10.35 15.11 -5.98
C GLU A 180 -10.86 14.46 -4.68
N HIS A 181 -11.86 13.58 -4.76
CA HIS A 181 -12.40 12.88 -3.59
C HIS A 181 -11.33 12.06 -2.87
N PHE A 182 -10.56 11.26 -3.62
CA PHE A 182 -9.51 10.41 -3.07
C PHE A 182 -8.46 11.25 -2.33
N HIS A 183 -7.91 12.25 -3.02
CA HIS A 183 -6.84 13.10 -2.50
C HIS A 183 -7.31 13.98 -1.34
N LYS A 184 -8.51 14.58 -1.43
CA LYS A 184 -9.10 15.42 -0.38
C LYS A 184 -9.34 14.63 0.89
N THR A 185 -9.88 13.42 0.75
CA THR A 185 -10.18 12.55 1.90
C THR A 185 -8.89 12.13 2.61
N ILE A 186 -7.84 11.75 1.88
CA ILE A 186 -6.55 11.42 2.48
C ILE A 186 -5.97 12.64 3.20
N LYS A 187 -5.92 13.80 2.52
CA LYS A 187 -5.42 15.07 3.08
C LYS A 187 -6.11 15.41 4.39
N SER A 188 -7.44 15.38 4.44
CA SER A 188 -8.20 15.75 5.65
C SER A 188 -7.95 14.81 6.84
N HIS A 189 -7.62 13.54 6.59
CA HIS A 189 -7.29 12.59 7.66
C HIS A 189 -5.88 12.80 8.23
N ILE A 190 -4.92 13.21 7.39
CA ILE A 190 -3.52 13.36 7.82
C ILE A 190 -3.14 14.78 8.21
N GLU A 191 -3.87 15.79 7.76
CA GLU A 191 -3.61 17.22 8.06
C GLU A 191 -3.51 17.52 9.57
N PRO A 192 -4.31 16.90 10.47
CA PRO A 192 -4.16 17.08 11.92
C PRO A 192 -2.79 16.65 12.48
N HIS A 193 -2.01 15.88 11.73
CA HIS A 193 -0.68 15.38 12.13
C HIS A 193 0.48 16.21 11.59
N GLY A 194 0.20 17.20 10.74
CA GLY A 194 1.24 18.07 10.18
C GLY A 194 0.87 18.66 8.83
N SER A 195 0.94 19.98 8.73
CA SER A 195 0.60 20.71 7.48
C SER A 195 1.59 20.44 6.33
N ALA A 196 2.82 20.03 6.63
CA ALA A 196 3.84 19.70 5.62
C ALA A 196 3.68 18.29 5.04
N LEU A 197 2.83 17.44 5.63
CA LEU A 197 2.74 16.03 5.27
C LEU A 197 2.17 15.85 3.86
N TYR A 198 0.92 16.25 3.62
CA TYR A 198 0.25 15.92 2.37
C TYR A 198 1.05 16.36 1.11
N PRO A 199 1.54 17.60 1.00
CA PRO A 199 2.32 18.01 -0.18
C PRO A 199 3.59 17.17 -0.38
N ALA A 200 4.31 16.86 0.71
CA ALA A 200 5.54 16.07 0.66
C ALA A 200 5.26 14.61 0.27
N LEU A 201 4.24 13.99 0.88
CA LEU A 201 3.91 12.59 0.65
C LEU A 201 3.25 12.36 -0.71
N LYS A 202 2.48 13.33 -1.22
CA LYS A 202 1.92 13.31 -2.56
C LYS A 202 3.01 13.37 -3.61
N LYS A 203 3.92 14.34 -3.49
CA LYS A 203 5.07 14.44 -4.39
C LYS A 203 5.91 13.16 -4.37
N TRP A 204 6.13 12.57 -3.20
CA TRP A 204 6.86 11.31 -3.11
C TRP A 204 6.12 10.14 -3.76
N CYS A 205 4.78 10.11 -3.67
CA CYS A 205 3.96 9.13 -4.36
C CYS A 205 4.13 9.22 -5.89
N ASP A 206 4.09 10.43 -6.44
CA ASP A 206 4.29 10.68 -7.88
C ASP A 206 5.67 10.23 -8.36
N GLU A 207 6.70 10.47 -7.55
CA GLU A 207 8.08 10.04 -7.84
C GLU A 207 8.25 8.51 -7.73
N TYR A 208 7.64 7.88 -6.72
CA TYR A 208 7.82 6.45 -6.43
C TYR A 208 7.13 5.56 -7.48
N PHE A 209 5.90 5.90 -7.87
CA PHE A 209 5.09 5.11 -8.80
C PHE A 209 5.30 5.47 -10.28
N TYR A 210 6.45 6.05 -10.61
CA TYR A 210 6.83 6.36 -11.99
C TYR A 210 7.33 5.11 -12.73
N ILE A 211 7.03 5.02 -14.03
CA ILE A 211 7.48 3.95 -14.92
C ILE A 211 8.47 4.55 -15.94
N PRO A 212 9.78 4.58 -15.64
CA PRO A 212 10.78 5.26 -16.46
C PRO A 212 10.76 4.89 -17.94
N HIS A 213 10.62 3.61 -18.26
CA HIS A 213 10.65 3.15 -19.66
C HIS A 213 9.37 3.48 -20.44
N ARG A 214 8.32 3.98 -19.78
CA ARG A 214 7.07 4.46 -20.40
C ARG A 214 6.93 5.97 -20.35
N GLY A 215 7.70 6.65 -19.50
CA GLY A 215 7.60 8.09 -19.31
C GLY A 215 6.31 8.52 -18.62
N GLU A 216 5.70 7.66 -17.81
CA GLU A 216 4.39 7.90 -17.18
C GLU A 216 4.35 7.35 -15.74
N ALA A 217 3.50 7.93 -14.90
CA ALA A 217 3.10 7.36 -13.62
C ALA A 217 2.19 6.14 -13.81
N ARG A 218 2.20 5.23 -12.83
CA ARG A 218 1.30 4.06 -12.80
C ARG A 218 -0.17 4.50 -12.79
N GLY A 219 -0.48 5.52 -12.00
CA GLY A 219 -1.81 6.07 -11.78
C GLY A 219 -1.75 7.56 -11.42
N ILE A 220 -2.75 8.06 -10.70
CA ILE A 220 -2.90 9.49 -10.34
C ILE A 220 -2.41 9.80 -8.92
N GLY A 221 -1.54 8.94 -8.39
CA GLY A 221 -0.87 9.12 -7.11
C GLY A 221 -1.80 8.95 -5.90
N GLY A 222 -1.42 9.62 -4.81
CA GLY A 222 -2.02 9.52 -3.49
C GLY A 222 -1.02 10.02 -2.48
N ILE A 223 -0.68 9.20 -1.47
CA ILE A 223 0.43 9.47 -0.55
C ILE A 223 1.41 8.31 -0.53
N PHE A 224 2.69 8.58 -0.37
CA PHE A 224 3.72 7.60 -0.10
C PHE A 224 4.69 8.13 0.95
N PHE A 225 5.02 7.32 1.93
CA PHE A 225 6.01 7.63 2.96
C PHE A 225 6.81 6.40 3.38
N ASP A 226 8.02 6.64 3.82
CA ASP A 226 8.92 5.65 4.38
C ASP A 226 9.87 6.36 5.35
N ASP A 227 10.55 5.61 6.20
CA ASP A 227 11.50 6.15 7.18
C ASP A 227 10.92 7.23 8.11
N LEU A 228 9.61 7.18 8.40
CA LEU A 228 8.98 8.12 9.34
C LEU A 228 9.35 7.75 10.78
N ASN A 229 10.23 8.54 11.37
CA ASN A 229 10.81 8.34 12.70
C ASN A 229 11.14 9.68 13.39
N SER A 230 11.76 9.61 14.57
CA SER A 230 12.14 10.78 15.38
C SER A 230 13.35 11.57 14.87
N GLY A 231 14.10 11.02 13.91
CA GLY A 231 15.26 11.66 13.29
C GLY A 231 14.88 12.62 12.16
N LYS A 232 15.88 13.27 11.56
CA LYS A 232 15.71 14.16 10.40
C LYS A 232 15.17 13.39 9.20
N HIS A 233 14.12 13.91 8.56
CA HIS A 233 13.47 13.25 7.42
C HIS A 233 13.91 13.85 6.08
N LEU A 234 14.29 13.02 5.11
CA LEU A 234 14.84 13.48 3.82
C LEU A 234 13.78 14.07 2.89
N LYS A 235 12.57 13.49 2.87
CA LYS A 235 11.47 13.87 1.96
C LYS A 235 10.42 14.79 2.57
N ILE A 236 10.48 15.04 3.87
CA ILE A 236 9.53 15.88 4.62
C ILE A 236 10.38 16.94 5.34
N PRO A 237 10.95 17.90 4.58
CA PRO A 237 11.87 18.88 5.14
C PRO A 237 11.11 19.85 6.05
N LEU A 238 11.76 20.21 7.15
CA LEU A 238 11.27 21.20 8.09
C LEU A 238 12.17 22.43 8.03
N PRO A 239 11.66 23.62 8.37
CA PRO A 239 12.52 24.79 8.53
C PRO A 239 13.64 24.52 9.55
N GLU A 240 14.81 25.09 9.33
CA GLU A 240 15.94 24.95 10.26
C GLU A 240 15.53 25.36 11.69
N GLY A 241 15.95 24.55 12.67
CA GLY A 241 15.60 24.77 14.08
C GLY A 241 14.17 24.39 14.47
N ARG A 242 13.37 23.82 13.56
CA ARG A 242 12.02 23.28 13.83
C ARG A 242 12.00 21.76 13.91
N ASP A 243 13.15 21.11 14.02
CA ASP A 243 13.21 19.67 14.32
C ASP A 243 12.52 19.40 15.66
N GLY A 244 11.45 18.62 15.62
CA GLY A 244 10.59 18.30 16.77
C GLY A 244 9.29 19.12 16.83
N ASP A 245 9.05 20.06 15.90
CA ASP A 245 7.78 20.81 15.84
C ASP A 245 6.63 19.92 15.34
N ASN A 246 5.90 19.36 16.29
CA ASN A 246 4.80 18.42 16.08
C ASN A 246 3.61 19.00 15.29
N THR A 247 3.60 20.30 14.99
CA THR A 247 2.60 20.92 14.10
C THR A 247 2.92 20.73 12.62
N LEU A 248 4.14 20.33 12.28
CA LEU A 248 4.61 20.18 10.90
C LEU A 248 4.73 18.72 10.46
N ARG A 249 5.07 17.80 11.37
CA ARG A 249 5.05 16.34 11.17
C ARG A 249 5.08 15.59 12.52
N PRO A 250 4.75 14.29 12.59
CA PRO A 250 4.95 13.49 13.78
C PRO A 250 6.45 13.14 14.00
N TYR A 251 6.88 13.03 15.27
CA TYR A 251 8.27 12.68 15.63
C TYR A 251 8.35 11.54 16.63
N SER A 252 7.54 11.59 17.69
CA SER A 252 7.52 10.51 18.67
C SER A 252 6.94 9.25 18.04
N GLN A 253 7.30 8.09 18.58
CA GLN A 253 6.77 6.81 18.13
C GLN A 253 5.24 6.78 18.22
N GLU A 254 4.67 7.44 19.23
CA GLU A 254 3.22 7.55 19.43
C GLU A 254 2.56 8.45 18.37
N GLU A 255 3.11 9.64 18.11
CA GLU A 255 2.57 10.53 17.06
C GLU A 255 2.64 9.88 15.68
N CYS A 256 3.75 9.17 15.39
CA CYS A 256 3.91 8.44 14.13
C CYS A 256 2.88 7.30 14.01
N PHE A 257 2.60 6.60 15.11
CA PHE A 257 1.57 5.57 15.14
C PHE A 257 0.16 6.16 14.95
N GLN A 258 -0.16 7.28 15.59
CA GLN A 258 -1.43 7.97 15.39
C GLN A 258 -1.60 8.42 13.94
N PHE A 259 -0.54 8.94 13.31
CA PHE A 259 -0.52 9.24 11.89
C PHE A 259 -0.75 7.99 11.02
N LEU A 260 -0.07 6.87 11.31
CA LEU A 260 -0.28 5.59 10.62
C LEU A 260 -1.75 5.15 10.71
N GLN A 261 -2.37 5.31 11.89
CA GLN A 261 -3.77 5.00 12.11
C GLN A 261 -4.69 5.89 11.29
N ALA A 262 -4.43 7.20 11.24
CA ALA A 262 -5.21 8.14 10.44
C ALA A 262 -5.09 7.85 8.94
N ALA A 263 -3.87 7.61 8.45
CA ALA A 263 -3.62 7.23 7.06
C ALA A 263 -4.34 5.91 6.72
N GLY A 264 -4.22 4.88 7.56
CA GLY A 264 -4.92 3.60 7.39
C GLY A 264 -6.43 3.74 7.34
N LYS A 265 -7.03 4.49 8.29
CA LYS A 265 -8.47 4.73 8.37
C LYS A 265 -9.01 5.59 7.23
N SER A 266 -8.16 6.35 6.53
CA SER A 266 -8.57 7.12 5.36
C SER A 266 -8.88 6.25 4.13
N PHE A 267 -8.46 4.98 4.10
CA PHE A 267 -8.59 4.11 2.92
C PHE A 267 -10.06 3.87 2.52
N ILE A 268 -10.88 3.38 3.44
CA ILE A 268 -12.31 3.10 3.15
C ILE A 268 -13.05 4.36 2.67
N PRO A 269 -13.03 5.50 3.39
CA PRO A 269 -13.76 6.68 2.95
C PRO A 269 -13.19 7.31 1.67
N SER A 270 -11.89 7.13 1.37
CA SER A 270 -11.31 7.65 0.11
C SER A 270 -11.62 6.77 -1.09
N TYR A 271 -11.74 5.45 -0.94
CA TYR A 271 -11.88 4.52 -2.07
C TYR A 271 -13.29 3.95 -2.25
N LEU A 272 -13.97 3.54 -1.16
CA LEU A 272 -15.25 2.84 -1.27
C LEU A 272 -16.34 3.67 -2.00
N PRO A 273 -16.48 4.99 -1.76
CA PRO A 273 -17.45 5.81 -2.49
C PRO A 273 -17.17 5.92 -4.00
N ILE A 274 -15.90 5.83 -4.40
CA ILE A 274 -15.49 5.80 -5.80
C ILE A 274 -15.90 4.46 -6.41
N LEU A 275 -15.55 3.35 -5.74
CA LEU A 275 -15.91 2.02 -6.20
C LEU A 275 -17.42 1.89 -6.37
N GLU A 276 -18.21 2.27 -5.35
CA GLU A 276 -19.68 2.27 -5.35
C GLU A 276 -20.30 3.00 -6.55
N ARG A 277 -19.73 4.15 -6.89
CA ARG A 277 -20.18 4.98 -8.01
C ARG A 277 -19.87 4.35 -9.36
N ARG A 278 -18.70 3.72 -9.48
CA ARG A 278 -18.16 3.29 -10.79
C ARG A 278 -18.43 1.84 -11.14
N TYR A 279 -18.61 0.93 -10.19
CA TYR A 279 -18.74 -0.50 -10.51
C TYR A 279 -19.99 -0.84 -11.33
N LYS A 280 -21.03 0.01 -11.26
CA LYS A 280 -22.29 -0.13 -12.00
C LYS A 280 -22.30 0.57 -13.36
N ALA A 281 -21.26 1.33 -13.70
CA ALA A 281 -21.23 2.10 -14.94
C ALA A 281 -21.26 1.16 -16.17
N PRO A 282 -22.09 1.43 -17.19
CA PRO A 282 -22.06 0.64 -18.42
C PRO A 282 -20.66 0.66 -19.04
N SER A 283 -20.15 -0.51 -19.44
CA SER A 283 -18.83 -0.65 -20.05
C SER A 283 -18.89 -1.41 -21.37
N THR A 284 -18.03 -1.03 -22.32
CA THR A 284 -17.91 -1.70 -23.63
C THR A 284 -16.72 -2.66 -23.68
N PRO A 285 -16.68 -3.61 -24.63
CA PRO A 285 -15.50 -4.45 -24.86
C PRO A 285 -14.23 -3.65 -25.16
N LEU A 286 -14.37 -2.48 -25.81
CA LEU A 286 -13.24 -1.57 -26.08
C LEU A 286 -12.69 -1.00 -24.76
N GLN A 287 -13.56 -0.59 -23.84
CA GLN A 287 -13.15 -0.08 -22.54
C GLN A 287 -12.49 -1.16 -21.68
N ARG A 288 -12.97 -2.41 -21.76
CA ARG A 288 -12.31 -3.57 -21.14
C ARG A 288 -10.93 -3.81 -21.74
N ARG A 289 -10.78 -3.75 -23.07
CA ARG A 289 -9.46 -3.85 -23.74
C ARG A 289 -8.49 -2.80 -23.21
N TRP A 290 -8.92 -1.54 -23.06
CA TRP A 290 -8.11 -0.48 -22.47
C TRP A 290 -7.69 -0.78 -21.02
N GLN A 291 -8.62 -1.21 -20.18
CA GLN A 291 -8.32 -1.62 -18.80
C GLN A 291 -7.24 -2.71 -18.75
N LEU A 292 -7.31 -3.71 -19.64
CA LEU A 292 -6.30 -4.77 -19.68
C LEU A 292 -4.91 -4.25 -20.10
N VAL A 293 -4.86 -3.26 -21.01
CA VAL A 293 -3.61 -2.57 -21.38
C VAL A 293 -3.05 -1.76 -20.21
N ARG A 294 -3.89 -1.00 -19.49
CA ARG A 294 -3.47 -0.25 -18.28
C ARG A 294 -3.02 -1.18 -17.16
N ARG A 295 -3.67 -2.32 -16.96
CA ARG A 295 -3.21 -3.37 -16.03
C ARG A 295 -1.86 -3.96 -16.43
N GLY A 296 -1.53 -4.02 -17.72
CA GLY A 296 -0.18 -4.35 -18.19
C GLY A 296 0.89 -3.40 -17.63
N ARG A 297 0.60 -2.09 -17.55
CA ARG A 297 1.49 -1.09 -16.91
C ARG A 297 1.64 -1.34 -15.40
N TYR A 298 0.57 -1.75 -14.74
CA TYR A 298 0.61 -2.12 -13.32
C TYR A 298 1.58 -3.29 -13.07
N VAL A 299 1.55 -4.32 -13.93
CA VAL A 299 2.49 -5.45 -13.88
C VAL A 299 3.92 -5.00 -14.19
N GLU A 300 4.12 -4.16 -15.21
CA GLU A 300 5.45 -3.60 -15.54
C GLU A 300 6.07 -2.91 -14.33
N PHE A 301 5.30 -2.07 -13.61
CA PHE A 301 5.80 -1.43 -12.39
C PHE A 301 6.14 -2.43 -11.30
N ASN A 302 5.21 -3.33 -10.95
CA ASN A 302 5.38 -4.24 -9.82
C ASN A 302 6.56 -5.20 -10.02
N LEU A 303 6.80 -5.68 -11.25
CA LEU A 303 7.87 -6.65 -11.50
C LEU A 303 9.24 -6.01 -11.71
N ILE A 304 9.31 -4.74 -12.16
CA ILE A 304 10.58 -4.10 -12.52
C ILE A 304 11.05 -3.11 -11.44
N TYR A 305 10.14 -2.31 -10.89
CA TYR A 305 10.49 -1.12 -10.08
C TYR A 305 10.06 -1.22 -8.63
N ASP A 306 9.00 -1.96 -8.30
CA ASP A 306 8.52 -2.02 -6.93
C ASP A 306 9.54 -2.69 -6.00
N ARG A 307 10.07 -1.90 -5.05
CA ARG A 307 11.06 -2.35 -4.07
C ARG A 307 10.52 -3.48 -3.20
N GLY A 308 9.24 -3.40 -2.82
CA GLY A 308 8.58 -4.41 -1.97
C GLY A 308 8.50 -5.77 -2.63
N THR A 309 8.01 -5.82 -3.87
CA THR A 309 7.90 -7.05 -4.67
C THR A 309 9.28 -7.66 -4.93
N LYS A 310 10.26 -6.86 -5.36
CA LYS A 310 11.63 -7.34 -5.62
C LYS A 310 12.28 -7.89 -4.34
N PHE A 311 12.19 -7.16 -3.23
CA PHE A 311 12.72 -7.63 -1.94
C PHE A 311 12.04 -8.92 -1.48
N GLY A 312 10.71 -9.00 -1.59
CA GLY A 312 9.94 -10.19 -1.24
C GLY A 312 10.36 -11.42 -2.04
N LEU A 313 10.52 -11.30 -3.35
CA LEU A 313 10.92 -12.42 -4.23
C LEU A 313 12.38 -12.86 -4.00
N MET A 314 13.24 -11.94 -3.58
CA MET A 314 14.64 -12.24 -3.25
C MET A 314 14.81 -12.79 -1.83
N THR A 315 13.79 -12.67 -0.97
CA THR A 315 13.85 -13.15 0.41
C THR A 315 13.63 -14.66 0.46
N PRO A 316 14.57 -15.45 1.00
CA PRO A 316 14.40 -16.89 1.14
C PRO A 316 13.13 -17.24 1.93
N GLU A 317 12.39 -18.27 1.49
CA GLU A 317 11.18 -18.77 2.14
C GLU A 317 10.05 -17.72 2.25
N ALA A 318 10.06 -16.68 1.41
CA ALA A 318 8.92 -15.78 1.31
C ALA A 318 7.72 -16.50 0.66
N ARG A 319 6.50 -16.17 1.12
CA ARG A 319 5.27 -16.71 0.54
C ARG A 319 4.99 -16.02 -0.79
N VAL A 320 5.51 -16.58 -1.88
CA VAL A 320 5.41 -16.01 -3.25
C VAL A 320 3.96 -15.67 -3.62
N GLU A 321 3.01 -16.54 -3.29
CA GLU A 321 1.57 -16.29 -3.52
C GLU A 321 1.03 -15.04 -2.82
N SER A 322 1.58 -14.66 -1.66
CA SER A 322 1.22 -13.41 -0.99
C SER A 322 1.83 -12.17 -1.65
N ILE A 323 3.01 -12.32 -2.27
CA ILE A 323 3.72 -11.23 -2.95
C ILE A 323 3.04 -10.94 -4.30
N LEU A 324 2.78 -11.99 -5.08
CA LEU A 324 2.18 -11.88 -6.42
C LEU A 324 0.66 -11.70 -6.39
N MET A 325 0.04 -11.66 -5.20
CA MET A 325 -1.36 -11.26 -5.03
C MET A 325 -1.64 -9.90 -5.69
N SER A 326 -0.65 -9.01 -5.70
CA SER A 326 -0.72 -7.68 -6.31
C SER A 326 -0.93 -7.68 -7.82
N LEU A 327 -0.67 -8.80 -8.51
CA LEU A 327 -0.85 -8.88 -9.95
C LEU A 327 -2.33 -9.08 -10.29
N PRO A 328 -2.89 -8.36 -11.28
CA PRO A 328 -4.25 -8.61 -11.77
C PRO A 328 -4.38 -10.01 -12.38
N GLU A 329 -5.62 -10.52 -12.46
CA GLU A 329 -5.91 -11.83 -13.05
C GLU A 329 -5.67 -11.85 -14.56
N THR A 330 -6.08 -10.78 -15.24
CA THR A 330 -5.93 -10.63 -16.70
C THR A 330 -5.29 -9.28 -17.07
N VAL A 331 -4.41 -9.34 -18.07
CA VAL A 331 -3.58 -8.23 -18.57
C VAL A 331 -3.37 -8.37 -20.07
N ARG A 332 -3.00 -7.28 -20.73
CA ARG A 332 -2.77 -7.27 -22.17
C ARG A 332 -1.59 -6.36 -22.53
N TRP A 333 -0.75 -6.85 -23.44
CA TRP A 333 0.27 -6.06 -24.13
C TRP A 333 -0.01 -6.08 -25.62
N GLU A 334 0.04 -4.90 -26.23
CA GLU A 334 -0.14 -4.73 -27.67
C GLU A 334 1.03 -3.93 -28.21
N TYR A 335 1.56 -4.37 -29.35
CA TYR A 335 2.55 -3.59 -30.07
C TYR A 335 1.87 -2.35 -30.66
N MET A 336 2.31 -1.16 -30.24
CA MET A 336 1.83 0.13 -30.76
C MET A 336 0.30 0.28 -30.72
N THR A 337 -0.30 0.02 -29.55
CA THR A 337 -1.75 0.22 -29.34
C THR A 337 -2.20 1.61 -29.78
N GLU A 338 -3.36 1.67 -30.44
CA GLU A 338 -3.99 2.89 -30.92
C GLU A 338 -4.80 3.63 -29.84
N LEU A 339 -5.00 2.99 -28.68
CA LEU A 339 -5.75 3.53 -27.54
C LEU A 339 -4.91 4.51 -26.73
N GLY A 340 -5.57 5.50 -26.11
CA GLY A 340 -4.89 6.52 -25.29
C GLY A 340 -4.28 7.67 -26.10
N GLY A 341 -4.72 7.85 -27.35
CA GLY A 341 -4.35 8.98 -28.18
C GLY A 341 -4.95 10.31 -27.69
N GLU A 342 -4.40 11.42 -28.17
CA GLU A 342 -4.90 12.76 -27.84
C GLU A 342 -6.36 12.95 -28.29
N GLY A 343 -7.16 13.63 -27.46
CA GLY A 343 -8.58 13.89 -27.74
C GLY A 343 -9.54 12.72 -27.46
N THR A 344 -9.06 11.54 -27.04
CA THR A 344 -9.92 10.44 -26.60
C THR A 344 -10.16 10.43 -25.09
N GLU A 345 -11.15 9.66 -24.62
CA GLU A 345 -11.41 9.49 -23.19
C GLU A 345 -10.23 8.82 -22.45
N GLU A 346 -9.60 7.82 -23.07
CA GLU A 346 -8.37 7.20 -22.59
C GLU A 346 -7.20 8.21 -22.55
N GLY A 347 -7.15 9.10 -23.56
CA GLY A 347 -6.15 10.16 -23.68
C GLY A 347 -6.13 11.12 -22.49
N LYS A 348 -7.29 11.41 -21.89
CA LYS A 348 -7.39 12.26 -20.69
C LYS A 348 -6.60 11.69 -19.52
N LEU A 349 -6.69 10.37 -19.30
CA LEU A 349 -5.86 9.70 -18.30
C LEU A 349 -4.40 9.75 -18.69
N MET A 350 -4.08 9.46 -19.96
CA MET A 350 -2.69 9.44 -20.44
C MET A 350 -1.98 10.78 -20.24
N ASP A 351 -2.68 11.90 -20.43
CA ASP A 351 -2.15 13.22 -20.11
C ASP A 351 -1.87 13.38 -18.60
N ALA A 352 -2.82 13.01 -17.74
CA ALA A 352 -2.68 13.13 -16.29
C ALA A 352 -1.57 12.24 -15.70
N VAL A 353 -1.27 11.08 -16.29
CA VAL A 353 -0.17 10.21 -15.82
C VAL A 353 1.19 10.59 -16.39
N LYS A 354 1.25 11.32 -17.51
CA LYS A 354 2.50 11.85 -18.08
C LYS A 354 2.89 13.19 -17.46
N ASN A 355 1.89 13.99 -17.10
CA ASN A 355 2.06 15.32 -16.54
C ASN A 355 1.50 15.33 -15.11
N VAL A 356 2.37 15.41 -14.11
CA VAL A 356 1.96 15.46 -12.70
C VAL A 356 0.97 16.60 -12.47
N ARG A 357 -0.17 16.29 -11.85
CA ARG A 357 -1.23 17.26 -11.50
C ARG A 357 -1.39 17.36 -9.99
N GLU A 358 -1.80 18.53 -9.52
CA GLU A 358 -2.32 18.73 -8.16
C GLU A 358 -3.84 18.54 -8.17
N TRP A 359 -4.36 17.81 -7.20
CA TRP A 359 -5.78 17.50 -7.10
C TRP A 359 -6.49 18.29 -5.98
N VAL A 360 -5.77 18.81 -4.97
CA VAL A 360 -6.33 19.48 -3.77
C VAL A 360 -5.39 20.47 -3.08
#